data_AF-A0A833PGC7-F1
#
_entry.id   AF-A0A833PGC7-F1
#
_cell.length_a   1.000
_cell.length_b   1.000
_cell.length_c   1.000
_cell.angle_alpha   90.00
_cell.angle_beta   90.00
_cell.angle_gamma   90.00
#
_symmetry.space_group_name_H-M   'P 1'
#
loop_
_entity.id
_entity.type
_entity.pdbx_description
1 polymer ?
#
loop_
_entity_poly.entity_id
_entity_poly.type
_entity_poly.pdbx_seq_one_letter_code
_entity_poly.pdbx_strand_id
1 'polypeptide(L)'
;MDRDTPIYISLTGTNSHQIKIPAGQGSFSIGRIGMDKKKFDALVDENAVIDWDVFNTFYTPHGQQNAHLHPYGDWPRFFYYWGNDIGFVEWAKKRAIENFFWQPSRPLCLDLSDAQIRNLAVKSIDNPIKLTLDQYNNIGLYSLHLSGNIELFEVAAQQEIPYIRIEPNTEKDQSLSAYQLPIIPDLAKVSSLDVIVKPIGQAFDCESLLQFSHLKSLNLTGNITNIVCLKQLKQLERIGIRYAINLEGFPSLNTWDNLISFIGWNIDEKTGKRLNAELKQLAKEKQLDYSSVSKLRSPVWFTTEYGIPFENWESKNAKIATKAYKAVLKDIVKAKTEQEVKLSIEQFIALINTLPNIETSEREDTGIAIHQLVEASTLEIDQDKAITWFDEMRDF
;
A
#
# COMPACT_ATOMS: atom_id res chain seq x y z
N MET A 1 27.39 11.03 -12.74
CA MET A 1 27.07 9.90 -13.63
C MET A 1 26.34 10.45 -14.85
N ASP A 2 26.86 10.17 -16.04
CA ASP A 2 26.13 10.39 -17.29
C ASP A 2 24.97 9.37 -17.36
N ARG A 3 23.74 9.85 -17.41
CA ARG A 3 22.53 9.11 -17.00
C ARG A 3 21.88 8.32 -18.14
N ASP A 4 22.34 8.52 -19.37
CA ASP A 4 21.92 7.74 -20.54
C ASP A 4 22.89 6.62 -20.90
N THR A 5 24.02 6.52 -20.20
CA THR A 5 24.94 5.40 -20.35
C THR A 5 24.49 4.26 -19.44
N PRO A 6 24.28 3.04 -19.97
CA PRO A 6 24.01 1.88 -19.15
C PRO A 6 25.14 1.65 -18.13
N ILE A 7 24.76 1.43 -16.87
CA ILE A 7 25.70 1.18 -15.77
C ILE A 7 25.74 -0.32 -15.53
N TYR A 8 26.94 -0.90 -15.48
CA TYR A 8 27.11 -2.29 -15.08
C TYR A 8 27.37 -2.36 -13.57
N ILE A 9 26.62 -3.21 -12.88
CA ILE A 9 26.77 -3.46 -11.44
C ILE A 9 27.09 -4.93 -11.20
N SER A 10 27.86 -5.21 -10.16
CA SER A 10 28.31 -6.55 -9.79
C SER A 10 27.43 -7.22 -8.75
N LEU A 11 26.11 -7.24 -8.96
CA LEU A 11 25.14 -7.66 -7.93
C LEU A 11 25.27 -9.13 -7.51
N THR A 12 25.48 -10.05 -8.47
CA THR A 12 25.62 -11.50 -8.20
C THR A 12 26.94 -12.07 -8.76
N GLY A 13 27.84 -11.20 -9.21
CA GLY A 13 29.06 -11.52 -9.93
C GLY A 13 29.52 -10.31 -10.75
N THR A 14 30.78 -10.31 -11.19
CA THR A 14 31.40 -9.17 -11.88
C THR A 14 30.58 -8.70 -13.09
N ASN A 15 30.12 -7.43 -13.06
CA ASN A 15 29.31 -6.80 -14.10
C ASN A 15 28.07 -7.62 -14.53
N SER A 16 27.50 -8.38 -13.59
CA SER A 16 26.37 -9.30 -13.83
C SER A 16 25.10 -8.63 -14.34
N HIS A 17 24.90 -7.34 -14.04
CA HIS A 17 23.66 -6.64 -14.37
C HIS A 17 23.94 -5.30 -15.04
N GLN A 18 23.17 -5.01 -16.08
CA GLN A 18 23.14 -3.72 -16.75
C GLN A 18 21.87 -2.99 -16.32
N ILE A 19 22.03 -1.83 -15.67
CA ILE A 19 20.92 -1.02 -15.16
C ILE A 19 20.91 0.35 -15.85
N LYS A 20 19.72 0.98 -15.89
CA LYS A 20 19.54 2.39 -16.21
C LYS A 20 18.87 3.06 -15.02
N ILE A 21 19.42 4.18 -14.55
CA ILE A 21 18.86 4.94 -13.42
C ILE A 21 18.26 6.25 -13.96
N PRO A 22 16.93 6.34 -14.12
CA PRO A 22 16.23 7.58 -14.47
C PRO A 22 16.57 8.76 -13.55
N ALA A 23 16.51 9.96 -14.11
CA ALA A 23 16.69 11.18 -13.32
C ALA A 23 15.62 11.28 -12.22
N GLY A 24 16.06 11.53 -10.98
CA GLY A 24 15.16 11.65 -9.83
C GLY A 24 14.77 10.33 -9.17
N GLN A 25 15.13 9.17 -9.75
CA GLN A 25 14.90 7.88 -9.11
C GLN A 25 15.79 7.75 -7.87
N GLY A 26 15.17 7.73 -6.68
CA GLY A 26 15.84 7.48 -5.40
C GLY A 26 15.84 6.01 -4.98
N SER A 27 15.18 5.15 -5.75
CA SER A 27 14.91 3.76 -5.41
C SER A 27 15.70 2.76 -6.24
N PHE A 28 15.86 1.56 -5.70
CA PHE A 28 16.33 0.41 -6.45
C PHE A 28 15.49 -0.83 -6.12
N SER A 29 15.10 -1.55 -7.15
CA SER A 29 14.18 -2.69 -7.08
C SER A 29 14.86 -3.95 -7.60
N ILE A 30 14.89 -4.98 -6.75
CA ILE A 30 15.51 -6.28 -7.02
C ILE A 30 14.40 -7.33 -6.98
N GLY A 31 13.99 -7.79 -8.15
CA GLY A 31 13.01 -8.85 -8.33
C GLY A 31 13.65 -10.23 -8.47
N ARG A 32 12.79 -11.25 -8.54
CA ARG A 32 13.21 -12.64 -8.84
C ARG A 32 13.11 -12.91 -10.33
N ILE A 33 14.00 -13.75 -10.87
CA ILE A 33 13.84 -14.30 -12.21
C ILE A 33 12.45 -14.93 -12.35
N GLY A 34 11.76 -14.61 -13.45
CA GLY A 34 10.35 -14.97 -13.68
C GLY A 34 9.35 -13.85 -13.37
N MET A 35 9.78 -12.78 -12.70
CA MET A 35 8.97 -11.55 -12.58
C MET A 35 9.11 -10.65 -13.82
N ASP A 36 8.17 -9.72 -13.98
CA ASP A 36 8.16 -8.75 -15.08
C ASP A 36 9.37 -7.80 -14.99
N LYS A 37 10.36 -8.01 -15.86
CA LYS A 37 11.58 -7.21 -15.93
C LYS A 37 11.34 -5.71 -16.10
N LYS A 38 10.19 -5.26 -16.62
CA LYS A 38 9.87 -3.84 -16.76
C LYS A 38 9.60 -3.15 -15.42
N LYS A 39 9.28 -3.92 -14.37
CA LYS A 39 8.95 -3.42 -13.03
C LYS A 39 10.12 -3.42 -12.06
N PHE A 40 11.27 -3.97 -12.44
CA PHE A 40 12.44 -4.10 -11.57
C PHE A 40 13.71 -3.59 -12.25
N ASP A 41 14.60 -2.97 -11.47
CA ASP A 41 15.90 -2.52 -11.95
C ASP A 41 16.84 -3.72 -12.19
N ALA A 42 16.73 -4.76 -11.37
CA ALA A 42 17.47 -6.02 -11.53
C ALA A 42 16.59 -7.23 -11.21
N LEU A 43 16.85 -8.36 -11.89
CA LEU A 43 16.26 -9.66 -11.57
C LEU A 43 17.38 -10.63 -11.20
N VAL A 44 17.24 -11.30 -10.06
CA VAL A 44 18.22 -12.28 -9.56
C VAL A 44 17.56 -13.64 -9.33
N ASP A 45 18.35 -14.71 -9.28
CA ASP A 45 17.87 -16.00 -8.77
C ASP A 45 17.39 -15.84 -7.33
N GLU A 46 16.37 -16.62 -6.96
CA GLU A 46 15.70 -16.50 -5.65
C GLU A 46 16.63 -16.63 -4.44
N ASN A 47 17.67 -17.46 -4.57
CA ASN A 47 18.68 -17.70 -3.54
C ASN A 47 20.06 -17.16 -3.94
N ALA A 48 20.11 -16.21 -4.87
CA ALA A 48 21.37 -15.56 -5.24
C ALA A 48 21.97 -14.85 -4.02
N VAL A 49 23.28 -15.02 -3.83
CA VAL A 49 24.03 -14.19 -2.89
C VAL A 49 24.20 -12.82 -3.53
N ILE A 50 23.82 -11.77 -2.79
CA ILE A 50 23.85 -10.39 -3.28
C ILE A 50 25.07 -9.67 -2.69
N ASP A 51 25.89 -9.08 -3.57
CA ASP A 51 26.91 -8.12 -3.18
C ASP A 51 26.27 -6.75 -2.94
N TRP A 52 25.89 -6.47 -1.69
CA TRP A 52 25.30 -5.18 -1.29
C TRP A 52 26.30 -4.03 -1.31
N ASP A 53 27.61 -4.32 -1.22
CA ASP A 53 28.64 -3.28 -1.26
C ASP A 53 28.76 -2.62 -2.64
N VAL A 54 28.15 -3.21 -3.67
CA VAL A 54 28.02 -2.60 -5.00
C VAL A 54 27.38 -1.21 -4.95
N PHE A 55 26.52 -0.95 -3.96
CA PHE A 55 25.85 0.34 -3.81
C PHE A 55 26.71 1.41 -3.10
N ASN A 56 27.87 1.04 -2.51
CA ASN A 56 28.70 1.95 -1.71
C ASN A 56 29.29 3.13 -2.49
N THR A 57 29.38 3.00 -3.82
CA THR A 57 29.91 4.04 -4.70
C THR A 57 28.82 4.90 -5.34
N PHE A 58 27.55 4.66 -5.02
CA PHE A 58 26.44 5.37 -5.61
C PHE A 58 25.96 6.51 -4.70
N TYR A 59 25.82 7.67 -5.31
CA TYR A 59 25.47 8.90 -4.61
C TYR A 59 24.32 9.63 -5.28
N THR A 60 23.47 10.25 -4.48
CA THR A 60 22.63 11.34 -4.93
C THR A 60 23.50 12.57 -5.27
N PRO A 61 23.00 13.56 -6.03
CA PRO A 61 23.75 14.78 -6.28
C PRO A 61 24.22 15.49 -5.00
N HIS A 62 23.38 15.49 -3.96
CA HIS A 62 23.73 16.08 -2.66
C HIS A 62 24.76 15.23 -1.92
N GLY A 63 24.59 13.91 -1.86
CA GLY A 63 25.53 13.03 -1.20
C GLY A 63 26.89 13.02 -1.87
N GLN A 64 26.97 13.16 -3.19
CA GLN A 64 28.24 13.26 -3.92
C GLN A 64 29.05 14.49 -3.49
N GLN A 65 28.38 15.63 -3.26
CA GLN A 65 29.01 16.85 -2.75
C GLN A 65 29.46 16.70 -1.28
N ASN A 66 28.82 15.78 -0.56
CA ASN A 66 29.05 15.51 0.86
C ASN A 66 29.57 14.09 1.11
N ALA A 67 30.35 13.53 0.19
CA ALA A 67 30.74 12.11 0.21
C ALA A 67 31.50 11.73 1.50
N HIS A 68 32.19 12.69 2.13
CA HIS A 68 32.83 12.50 3.43
C HIS A 68 31.87 12.18 4.58
N LEU A 69 30.58 12.57 4.46
CA LEU A 69 29.51 12.22 5.40
C LEU A 69 28.82 10.88 5.03
N HIS A 70 29.05 10.39 3.81
CA HIS A 70 28.41 9.20 3.27
C HIS A 70 29.45 8.23 2.69
N PRO A 71 30.40 7.71 3.50
CA PRO A 71 31.50 6.87 3.00
C PRO A 71 31.06 5.56 2.32
N TYR A 72 29.79 5.17 2.51
CA TYR A 72 29.14 4.01 1.88
C TYR A 72 28.01 4.41 0.93
N GLY A 73 28.09 5.61 0.33
CA GLY A 73 27.06 6.11 -0.58
C GLY A 73 25.77 6.53 0.11
N ASP A 74 24.94 7.31 -0.56
CA ASP A 74 23.61 7.76 -0.10
C ASP A 74 22.50 7.46 -1.12
N TRP A 75 22.83 6.73 -2.20
CA TRP A 75 21.86 6.12 -3.10
C TRP A 75 22.09 4.60 -3.19
N PRO A 76 21.03 3.76 -3.23
CA PRO A 76 19.59 4.07 -3.16
C PRO A 76 19.13 4.45 -1.75
N ARG A 77 18.07 5.28 -1.67
CA ARG A 77 17.40 5.65 -0.41
C ARG A 77 16.22 4.73 -0.09
N PHE A 78 15.60 4.18 -1.13
CA PHE A 78 14.47 3.26 -1.05
C PHE A 78 14.84 1.93 -1.72
N PHE A 79 14.58 0.81 -1.05
CA PHE A 79 14.77 -0.52 -1.61
C PHE A 79 13.44 -1.25 -1.71
N TYR A 80 13.26 -1.99 -2.80
CA TYR A 80 12.21 -2.98 -2.95
C TYR A 80 12.83 -4.31 -3.32
N TYR A 81 12.79 -5.28 -2.41
CA TYR A 81 13.54 -6.52 -2.55
C TYR A 81 12.67 -7.77 -2.41
N TRP A 82 12.70 -8.63 -3.43
CA TRP A 82 12.10 -9.96 -3.42
C TRP A 82 13.22 -11.00 -3.50
N GLY A 83 13.54 -11.61 -2.36
CA GLY A 83 14.59 -12.63 -2.30
C GLY A 83 14.99 -12.98 -0.87
N ASN A 84 15.88 -13.96 -0.77
CA ASN A 84 16.23 -14.61 0.49
C ASN A 84 17.62 -14.26 1.04
N ASP A 85 18.39 -13.43 0.33
CA ASP A 85 19.67 -12.93 0.79
C ASP A 85 19.47 -11.87 1.88
N ILE A 86 20.18 -12.02 2.98
CA ILE A 86 20.03 -11.17 4.18
C ILE A 86 21.27 -10.30 4.40
N GLY A 87 22.19 -10.24 3.43
CA GLY A 87 23.42 -9.46 3.51
C GLY A 87 23.17 -7.96 3.71
N PHE A 88 21.99 -7.47 3.32
CA PHE A 88 21.59 -6.09 3.56
C PHE A 88 21.57 -5.72 5.04
N VAL A 89 21.40 -6.69 5.95
CA VAL A 89 21.39 -6.46 7.40
C VAL A 89 22.76 -5.95 7.87
N GLU A 90 23.84 -6.67 7.55
CA GLU A 90 25.21 -6.25 7.89
C GLU A 90 25.61 -4.98 7.13
N TRP A 91 25.17 -4.85 5.89
CA TRP A 91 25.42 -3.66 5.09
C TRP A 91 24.75 -2.41 5.70
N ALA A 92 23.50 -2.53 6.15
CA ALA A 92 22.74 -1.46 6.79
C ALA A 92 23.31 -1.03 8.15
N LYS A 93 24.20 -1.82 8.78
CA LYS A 93 24.93 -1.34 9.97
C LYS A 93 25.90 -0.21 9.65
N LYS A 94 26.42 -0.16 8.43
CA LYS A 94 27.41 0.83 7.98
C LYS A 94 26.75 2.07 7.38
N ARG A 95 25.50 1.95 6.93
CA ARG A 95 24.84 2.93 6.06
C ARG A 95 23.34 3.00 6.34
N ALA A 96 22.85 4.22 6.47
CA ALA A 96 21.43 4.53 6.59
C ALA A 96 20.62 4.12 5.35
N ILE A 97 19.43 3.54 5.59
CA ILE A 97 18.42 3.29 4.56
C ILE A 97 17.12 3.98 4.99
N GLU A 98 16.56 4.84 4.14
CA GLU A 98 15.32 5.53 4.46
C GLU A 98 14.12 4.58 4.43
N ASN A 99 13.99 3.74 3.40
CA ASN A 99 12.90 2.77 3.28
C ASN A 99 13.39 1.45 2.72
N PHE A 100 12.99 0.35 3.33
CA PHE A 100 13.31 -0.99 2.86
C PHE A 100 12.04 -1.84 2.84
N PHE A 101 11.54 -2.14 1.64
CA PHE A 101 10.52 -3.15 1.43
C PHE A 101 11.19 -4.51 1.14
N TRP A 102 10.70 -5.55 1.80
CA TRP A 102 11.24 -6.89 1.67
C TRP A 102 10.13 -7.94 1.64
N GLN A 103 10.23 -8.87 0.69
CA GLN A 103 9.39 -10.05 0.59
C GLN A 103 10.25 -11.30 0.39
N PRO A 104 10.60 -12.01 1.47
CA PRO A 104 11.27 -13.31 1.36
C PRO A 104 10.32 -14.40 0.87
N SER A 105 10.89 -15.48 0.34
CA SER A 105 10.14 -16.64 -0.15
C SER A 105 10.38 -17.91 0.67
N ARG A 106 11.10 -17.81 1.78
CA ARG A 106 11.30 -18.90 2.75
C ARG A 106 11.18 -18.39 4.19
N PRO A 107 11.02 -19.29 5.18
CA PRO A 107 11.02 -18.92 6.58
C PRO A 107 12.37 -18.32 7.01
N LEU A 108 12.34 -17.25 7.79
CA LEU A 108 13.55 -16.54 8.21
C LEU A 108 13.45 -16.04 9.65
N CYS A 109 14.61 -15.95 10.29
CA CYS A 109 14.79 -15.37 11.61
C CYS A 109 15.94 -14.36 11.52
N LEU A 110 15.68 -13.10 11.80
CA LEU A 110 16.63 -12.01 11.63
C LEU A 110 16.70 -11.11 12.85
N ASP A 111 17.92 -10.70 13.16
CA ASP A 111 18.19 -9.62 14.08
C ASP A 111 18.57 -8.37 13.27
N LEU A 112 17.74 -7.34 13.38
CA LEU A 112 17.89 -6.05 12.69
C LEU A 112 18.27 -4.93 13.66
N SER A 113 18.67 -5.27 14.89
CA SER A 113 18.84 -4.30 15.96
C SER A 113 19.90 -3.22 15.66
N ASP A 114 20.98 -3.64 15.02
CA ASP A 114 22.06 -2.72 14.60
C ASP A 114 21.84 -2.14 13.19
N ALA A 115 20.82 -2.59 12.45
CA ALA A 115 20.58 -2.16 11.08
C ALA A 115 19.99 -0.73 11.07
N GLN A 116 20.61 0.18 10.32
CA GLN A 116 20.18 1.57 10.22
C GLN A 116 19.05 1.74 9.19
N ILE A 117 17.90 1.09 9.42
CA ILE A 117 16.72 1.16 8.54
C ILE A 117 15.64 2.00 9.22
N ARG A 118 15.29 3.14 8.61
CA ARG A 118 14.32 4.07 9.19
C ARG A 118 12.88 3.56 9.07
N ASN A 119 12.50 3.04 7.91
CA ASN A 119 11.18 2.47 7.66
C ASN A 119 11.33 1.07 7.06
N LEU A 120 10.84 0.05 7.76
CA LEU A 120 10.92 -1.34 7.33
C LEU A 120 9.52 -1.83 6.96
N ALA A 121 9.37 -2.34 5.74
CA ALA A 121 8.17 -3.02 5.29
C ALA A 121 8.49 -4.48 4.97
N VAL A 122 7.79 -5.41 5.62
CA VAL A 122 7.96 -6.84 5.40
C VAL A 122 6.62 -7.44 4.97
N LYS A 123 6.66 -8.20 3.87
CA LYS A 123 5.51 -8.95 3.38
C LYS A 123 5.75 -10.45 3.53
N SER A 124 4.82 -11.14 4.17
CA SER A 124 4.82 -12.60 4.20
C SER A 124 3.46 -13.16 3.83
N ILE A 125 3.44 -14.13 2.91
CA ILE A 125 2.22 -14.84 2.51
C ILE A 125 2.21 -16.22 3.16
N ASP A 126 3.25 -17.03 2.94
CA ASP A 126 3.25 -18.44 3.38
C ASP A 126 4.41 -18.79 4.33
N ASN A 127 5.26 -17.82 4.66
CA ASN A 127 6.52 -18.08 5.36
C ASN A 127 6.59 -17.44 6.76
N PRO A 128 6.85 -18.20 7.83
CA PRO A 128 7.13 -17.61 9.14
C PRO A 128 8.35 -16.68 9.11
N ILE A 129 8.19 -15.45 9.60
CA ILE A 129 9.24 -14.44 9.70
C ILE A 129 9.38 -14.00 11.16
N LYS A 130 10.56 -14.20 11.73
CA LYS A 130 10.93 -13.69 13.05
C LYS A 130 11.86 -12.48 12.92
N LEU A 131 11.51 -11.38 13.57
CA LEU A 131 12.26 -10.12 13.54
C LEU A 131 12.63 -9.71 14.97
N THR A 132 13.91 -9.43 15.22
CA THR A 132 14.36 -8.69 16.41
C THR A 132 14.67 -7.26 16.00
N LEU A 133 14.02 -6.29 16.63
CA LEU A 133 13.99 -4.88 16.24
C LEU A 133 14.43 -3.94 17.39
N ASP A 134 15.52 -4.28 18.07
CA ASP A 134 16.03 -3.45 19.18
C ASP A 134 16.88 -2.29 18.66
N GLN A 135 16.53 -1.04 18.97
CA GLN A 135 17.17 0.11 18.32
C GLN A 135 18.46 0.54 19.03
N TYR A 136 19.60 -0.04 18.68
CA TYR A 136 20.90 0.37 19.26
C TYR A 136 21.64 1.43 18.44
N ASN A 137 21.11 1.78 17.27
CA ASN A 137 21.79 2.63 16.29
C ASN A 137 21.27 4.08 16.24
N ASN A 138 22.00 4.95 15.55
CA ASN A 138 21.81 6.41 15.56
C ASN A 138 20.54 6.92 14.84
N ILE A 139 19.93 6.12 13.96
CA ILE A 139 18.76 6.55 13.16
C ILE A 139 17.46 6.01 13.75
N GLY A 140 17.50 4.80 14.31
CA GLY A 140 16.36 4.13 14.92
C GLY A 140 15.26 3.78 13.91
N LEU A 141 14.57 2.68 14.17
CA LEU A 141 13.38 2.28 13.41
C LEU A 141 12.21 3.22 13.77
N TYR A 142 11.72 3.96 12.78
CA TYR A 142 10.53 4.79 12.93
C TYR A 142 9.23 4.00 12.77
N SER A 143 9.24 3.17 11.74
CA SER A 143 8.05 2.66 11.10
C SER A 143 8.25 1.19 10.76
N LEU A 144 7.33 0.37 11.23
CA LEU A 144 7.23 -1.02 10.84
C LEU A 144 5.93 -1.24 10.05
N HIS A 145 6.05 -1.76 8.84
CA HIS A 145 4.91 -2.19 8.03
C HIS A 145 4.92 -3.71 7.90
N LEU A 146 3.90 -4.38 8.43
CA LEU A 146 3.68 -5.82 8.29
C LEU A 146 2.51 -6.05 7.32
N SER A 147 2.71 -6.87 6.30
CA SER A 147 1.68 -7.16 5.30
C SER A 147 1.58 -8.63 4.94
N GLY A 148 0.38 -9.08 4.57
CA GLY A 148 0.09 -10.47 4.24
C GLY A 148 -0.52 -11.24 5.43
N ASN A 149 -0.09 -12.48 5.66
CA ASN A 149 -0.63 -13.31 6.75
C ASN A 149 0.07 -12.95 8.06
N ILE A 150 -0.59 -12.14 8.90
CA ILE A 150 0.03 -11.52 10.07
C ILE A 150 0.41 -12.55 11.14
N GLU A 151 -0.27 -13.69 11.17
CA GLU A 151 -0.02 -14.83 12.07
C GLU A 151 1.36 -15.47 11.84
N LEU A 152 2.00 -15.18 10.69
CA LEU A 152 3.33 -15.67 10.36
C LEU A 152 4.45 -14.79 10.91
N PHE A 153 4.14 -13.65 11.53
CA PHE A 153 5.14 -12.76 12.10
C PHE A 153 5.33 -13.01 13.60
N GLU A 154 6.59 -13.15 14.00
CA GLU A 154 7.03 -13.05 15.39
C GLU A 154 7.94 -11.82 15.49
N VAL A 155 7.56 -10.84 16.30
CA VAL A 155 8.34 -9.61 16.46
C VAL A 155 8.81 -9.52 17.91
N ALA A 156 10.12 -9.41 18.07
CA ALA A 156 10.78 -9.10 19.32
C ALA A 156 11.25 -7.63 19.30
N ALA A 157 10.76 -6.82 20.23
CA ALA A 157 11.13 -5.40 20.33
C ALA A 157 11.03 -4.90 21.78
N GLN A 158 12.15 -4.45 22.34
CA GLN A 158 12.20 -3.88 23.69
C GLN A 158 11.83 -2.39 23.73
N GLN A 159 12.12 -1.68 22.64
CA GLN A 159 11.85 -0.26 22.49
C GLN A 159 10.54 -0.02 21.74
N GLU A 160 9.87 1.09 22.05
CA GLU A 160 8.67 1.50 21.33
C GLU A 160 9.00 1.81 19.87
N ILE A 161 8.29 1.18 18.95
CA ILE A 161 8.27 1.55 17.53
C ILE A 161 7.21 2.66 17.38
N PRO A 162 7.58 3.89 16.98
CA PRO A 162 6.66 5.03 16.99
C PRO A 162 5.42 4.85 16.10
N TYR A 163 5.59 4.17 14.96
CA TYR A 163 4.53 4.01 13.98
C TYR A 163 4.50 2.58 13.43
N ILE A 164 3.31 2.00 13.40
CA ILE A 164 3.11 0.66 12.83
C ILE A 164 2.00 0.73 11.79
N ARG A 165 2.23 0.05 10.67
CA ARG A 165 1.20 -0.22 9.66
C ARG A 165 1.00 -1.73 9.55
N ILE A 166 -0.25 -2.17 9.56
CA ILE A 166 -0.61 -3.57 9.39
C ILE A 166 -1.61 -3.69 8.24
N GLU A 167 -1.27 -4.50 7.24
CA GLU A 167 -2.11 -4.78 6.07
C GLU A 167 -2.32 -6.30 5.98
N PRO A 168 -3.29 -6.86 6.73
CA PRO A 168 -3.54 -8.29 6.71
C PRO A 168 -4.17 -8.71 5.38
N ASN A 169 -3.88 -9.92 4.96
CA ASN A 169 -4.54 -10.52 3.80
C ASN A 169 -5.96 -10.97 4.17
N THR A 170 -6.93 -10.07 4.05
CA THR A 170 -8.34 -10.37 4.25
C THR A 170 -8.95 -11.06 3.03
N GLU A 171 -9.84 -12.00 3.28
CA GLU A 171 -10.52 -12.76 2.24
C GLU A 171 -11.55 -11.94 1.46
N LYS A 172 -11.88 -12.39 0.24
CA LYS A 172 -12.92 -11.76 -0.59
C LYS A 172 -14.35 -12.06 -0.10
N ASP A 173 -14.53 -13.17 0.62
CA ASP A 173 -15.83 -13.61 1.12
C ASP A 173 -16.24 -12.82 2.37
N GLN A 174 -17.37 -12.10 2.26
CA GLN A 174 -17.93 -11.29 3.35
C GLN A 174 -18.65 -12.13 4.41
N SER A 175 -18.96 -13.40 4.13
CA SER A 175 -19.64 -14.30 5.07
C SER A 175 -18.72 -14.89 6.12
N LEU A 176 -17.40 -14.78 5.92
CA LEU A 176 -16.40 -15.23 6.87
C LEU A 176 -16.45 -14.41 8.16
N SER A 177 -16.05 -15.04 9.25
CA SER A 177 -15.84 -14.35 10.52
C SER A 177 -14.86 -13.20 10.34
N ALA A 178 -15.10 -12.10 11.05
CA ALA A 178 -14.22 -10.95 11.00
C ALA A 178 -12.78 -11.34 11.38
N TYR A 179 -11.83 -10.77 10.64
CA TYR A 179 -10.40 -10.96 10.85
C TYR A 179 -9.98 -10.26 12.14
N GLN A 180 -9.33 -11.00 13.03
CA GLN A 180 -8.73 -10.48 14.26
C GLN A 180 -7.22 -10.50 14.13
N LEU A 181 -6.55 -9.40 14.51
CA LEU A 181 -5.09 -9.42 14.60
C LEU A 181 -4.64 -10.47 15.63
N PRO A 182 -3.56 -11.23 15.35
CA PRO A 182 -2.91 -11.99 16.38
C PRO A 182 -2.39 -11.06 17.48
N ILE A 183 -2.21 -11.60 18.68
CA ILE A 183 -1.60 -10.86 19.79
C ILE A 183 -0.10 -10.74 19.52
N ILE A 184 0.42 -9.52 19.47
CA ILE A 184 1.84 -9.24 19.31
C ILE A 184 2.31 -8.39 20.51
N PRO A 185 2.69 -9.03 21.64
CA PRO A 185 2.91 -8.33 22.91
C PRO A 185 3.95 -7.21 22.83
N ASP A 186 5.01 -7.42 22.07
CA ASP A 186 6.13 -6.48 21.95
C ASP A 186 5.76 -5.22 21.17
N LEU A 187 4.63 -5.23 20.45
CA LEU A 187 4.09 -4.06 19.76
C LEU A 187 3.00 -3.32 20.56
N ALA A 188 2.63 -3.82 21.75
CA ALA A 188 1.52 -3.27 22.55
C ALA A 188 1.68 -1.80 22.95
N LYS A 189 2.92 -1.29 22.99
CA LYS A 189 3.24 0.09 23.39
C LYS A 189 3.20 1.11 22.25
N VAL A 190 2.87 0.70 21.03
CA VAL A 190 2.79 1.61 19.87
C VAL A 190 1.85 2.79 20.13
N SER A 191 2.28 3.98 19.73
CA SER A 191 1.49 5.22 19.86
C SER A 191 0.73 5.60 18.59
N SER A 192 1.17 5.16 17.40
CA SER A 192 0.47 5.39 16.13
C SER A 192 0.32 4.12 15.30
N LEU A 193 -0.91 3.78 14.91
CA LEU A 193 -1.24 2.56 14.19
C LEU A 193 -2.11 2.83 12.96
N ASP A 194 -1.74 2.24 11.84
CA ASP A 194 -2.58 2.12 10.65
C ASP A 194 -2.96 0.66 10.43
N VAL A 195 -4.25 0.38 10.26
CA VAL A 195 -4.73 -0.92 9.79
C VAL A 195 -5.47 -0.75 8.47
N ILE A 196 -5.07 -1.52 7.47
CA ILE A 196 -5.59 -1.43 6.11
C ILE A 196 -6.13 -2.79 5.70
N VAL A 197 -7.44 -2.86 5.49
CA VAL A 197 -8.11 -4.00 4.85
C VAL A 197 -8.87 -3.53 3.62
N LYS A 198 -9.31 -4.48 2.79
CA LYS A 198 -10.11 -4.13 1.62
C LYS A 198 -11.47 -3.57 2.07
N PRO A 199 -12.01 -2.55 1.39
CA PRO A 199 -13.36 -2.07 1.67
C PRO A 199 -14.44 -3.13 1.43
N ILE A 200 -14.22 -4.02 0.45
CA ILE A 200 -15.12 -5.12 0.13
C ILE A 200 -14.40 -6.44 0.45
N GLY A 201 -15.05 -7.29 1.24
CA GLY A 201 -14.53 -8.59 1.65
C GLY A 201 -14.73 -8.83 3.15
N GLN A 202 -13.95 -9.75 3.70
CA GLN A 202 -13.92 -10.06 5.12
C GLN A 202 -13.68 -8.79 5.96
N ALA A 203 -14.52 -8.58 6.98
CA ALA A 203 -14.41 -7.43 7.86
C ALA A 203 -13.22 -7.56 8.82
N PHE A 204 -12.64 -6.44 9.22
CA PHE A 204 -11.67 -6.34 10.30
C PHE A 204 -12.36 -6.11 11.65
N ASP A 205 -12.02 -6.90 12.65
CA ASP A 205 -12.55 -6.76 14.01
C ASP A 205 -11.73 -5.76 14.83
N CYS A 206 -12.31 -4.59 15.10
CA CYS A 206 -11.67 -3.54 15.89
C CYS A 206 -11.36 -3.98 17.34
N GLU A 207 -11.99 -5.02 17.88
CA GLU A 207 -11.70 -5.49 19.25
C GLU A 207 -10.25 -5.96 19.39
N SER A 208 -9.66 -6.50 18.32
CA SER A 208 -8.26 -6.90 18.29
C SER A 208 -7.27 -5.74 18.50
N LEU A 209 -7.72 -4.49 18.36
CA LEU A 209 -6.90 -3.29 18.59
C LEU A 209 -6.70 -2.97 20.08
N LEU A 210 -7.49 -3.59 20.97
CA LEU A 210 -7.38 -3.37 22.42
C LEU A 210 -6.05 -3.85 23.01
N GLN A 211 -5.28 -4.64 22.25
CA GLN A 211 -3.92 -5.02 22.63
C GLN A 211 -2.93 -3.84 22.63
N PHE A 212 -3.24 -2.73 21.94
CA PHE A 212 -2.37 -1.55 21.84
C PHE A 212 -2.73 -0.51 22.90
N SER A 213 -2.21 -0.67 24.11
CA SER A 213 -2.65 0.08 25.29
C SER A 213 -2.26 1.57 25.30
N HIS A 214 -1.27 1.97 24.49
CA HIS A 214 -0.73 3.34 24.46
C HIS A 214 -1.14 4.13 23.21
N LEU A 215 -2.15 3.63 22.48
CA LEU A 215 -2.49 4.19 21.19
C LEU A 215 -3.05 5.61 21.30
N LYS A 216 -2.42 6.54 20.57
CA LYS A 216 -2.81 7.95 20.46
C LYS A 216 -3.33 8.30 19.07
N SER A 217 -2.81 7.65 18.04
CA SER A 217 -3.20 7.87 16.65
C SER A 217 -3.63 6.55 16.02
N LEU A 218 -4.84 6.52 15.46
CA LEU A 218 -5.40 5.33 14.82
C LEU A 218 -5.94 5.69 13.43
N ASN A 219 -5.44 5.04 12.39
CA ASN A 219 -6.08 5.04 11.07
C ASN A 219 -6.63 3.65 10.74
N LEU A 220 -7.89 3.60 10.35
CA LEU A 220 -8.55 2.40 9.86
C LEU A 220 -9.00 2.62 8.42
N THR A 221 -8.69 1.66 7.56
CA THR A 221 -9.12 1.65 6.16
C THR A 221 -9.83 0.35 5.85
N GLY A 222 -11.02 0.44 5.25
CA GLY A 222 -11.75 -0.71 4.69
C GLY A 222 -12.94 -1.20 5.51
N ASN A 223 -13.34 -2.46 5.30
CA ASN A 223 -14.48 -3.07 5.98
C ASN A 223 -14.15 -3.36 7.45
N ILE A 224 -14.85 -2.72 8.39
CA ILE A 224 -14.56 -2.82 9.83
C ILE A 224 -15.83 -3.15 10.63
N THR A 225 -15.68 -3.90 11.71
CA THR A 225 -16.75 -4.30 12.64
C THR A 225 -16.35 -4.08 14.10
N ASN A 226 -17.29 -4.30 15.03
CA ASN A 226 -17.11 -4.14 16.48
C ASN A 226 -16.56 -2.78 16.90
N ILE A 227 -16.80 -1.75 16.08
CA ILE A 227 -16.19 -0.43 16.21
C ILE A 227 -16.52 0.29 17.52
N VAL A 228 -17.58 -0.13 18.20
CA VAL A 228 -17.94 0.36 19.53
C VAL A 228 -16.83 0.11 20.57
N CYS A 229 -15.98 -0.90 20.37
CA CYS A 229 -14.86 -1.20 21.27
C CYS A 229 -13.82 -0.08 21.32
N LEU A 230 -13.70 0.75 20.27
CA LEU A 230 -12.73 1.85 20.20
C LEU A 230 -12.90 2.85 21.35
N LYS A 231 -14.08 2.92 21.98
CA LYS A 231 -14.32 3.73 23.18
C LYS A 231 -13.42 3.36 24.36
N GLN A 232 -12.82 2.17 24.36
CA GLN A 232 -11.93 1.68 25.41
C GLN A 232 -10.50 2.24 25.23
N LEU A 233 -10.13 2.68 24.04
CA LEU A 233 -8.87 3.35 23.74
C LEU A 233 -8.94 4.83 24.16
N LYS A 234 -8.91 5.07 25.47
CA LYS A 234 -9.15 6.40 26.07
C LYS A 234 -8.11 7.46 25.72
N GLN A 235 -6.93 7.06 25.27
CA GLN A 235 -5.80 7.95 24.98
C GLN A 235 -5.80 8.46 23.53
N LEU A 236 -6.77 8.10 22.69
CA LEU A 236 -6.82 8.55 21.31
C LEU A 236 -6.91 10.08 21.19
N GLU A 237 -5.96 10.62 20.45
CA GLU A 237 -5.81 12.03 20.08
C GLU A 237 -6.17 12.25 18.61
N ARG A 238 -5.92 11.25 17.75
CA ARG A 238 -6.14 11.33 16.29
C ARG A 238 -6.80 10.07 15.78
N ILE A 239 -7.88 10.24 15.00
CA ILE A 239 -8.61 9.13 14.41
C ILE A 239 -8.85 9.41 12.92
N GLY A 240 -8.43 8.49 12.07
CA GLY A 240 -8.71 8.51 10.63
C GLY A 240 -9.50 7.28 10.21
N ILE A 241 -10.63 7.46 9.55
CA ILE A 241 -11.47 6.38 9.03
C ILE A 241 -11.65 6.57 7.53
N ARG A 242 -11.25 5.57 6.74
CA ARG A 242 -11.28 5.62 5.27
C ARG A 242 -11.98 4.42 4.68
N TYR A 243 -12.75 4.65 3.63
CA TYR A 243 -13.40 3.57 2.85
C TYR A 243 -14.22 2.58 3.70
N ALA A 244 -14.84 3.07 4.77
CA ALA A 244 -15.60 2.23 5.70
C ALA A 244 -17.08 2.17 5.28
N ILE A 245 -17.53 0.98 4.86
CA ILE A 245 -18.86 0.74 4.31
C ILE A 245 -19.96 0.86 5.37
N ASN A 246 -19.67 0.41 6.58
CA ASN A 246 -20.59 0.45 7.71
C ASN A 246 -19.87 1.00 8.94
N LEU A 247 -20.43 2.04 9.55
CA LEU A 247 -19.93 2.64 10.79
C LEU A 247 -21.00 2.66 11.89
N GLU A 248 -22.03 1.82 11.77
CA GLU A 248 -23.03 1.69 12.83
C GLU A 248 -22.36 1.34 14.17
N GLY A 249 -22.75 2.07 15.21
CA GLY A 249 -22.15 1.91 16.54
C GLY A 249 -20.82 2.64 16.74
N PHE A 250 -20.33 3.43 15.77
CA PHE A 250 -19.13 4.26 15.98
C PHE A 250 -19.31 5.17 17.21
N PRO A 251 -18.36 5.22 18.16
CA PRO A 251 -18.51 6.04 19.38
C PRO A 251 -18.73 7.53 19.08
N SER A 252 -19.32 8.29 19.99
CA SER A 252 -19.37 9.75 19.81
C SER A 252 -17.95 10.32 19.88
N LEU A 253 -17.64 11.35 19.11
CA LEU A 253 -16.32 11.97 19.12
C LEU A 253 -15.94 12.58 20.49
N ASN A 254 -16.94 12.92 21.33
CA ASN A 254 -16.72 13.37 22.71
C ASN A 254 -16.32 12.24 23.68
N THR A 255 -16.29 10.98 23.21
CA THR A 255 -15.83 9.83 24.00
C THR A 255 -14.35 9.94 24.38
N TRP A 256 -13.58 10.68 23.58
CA TRP A 256 -12.15 10.85 23.72
C TRP A 256 -11.81 12.29 24.08
N ASP A 257 -11.54 12.52 25.36
CA ASP A 257 -11.25 13.86 25.90
C ASP A 257 -10.06 14.53 25.19
N ASN A 258 -9.04 13.73 24.85
CA ASN A 258 -7.80 14.17 24.20
C ASN A 258 -7.92 14.31 22.67
N LEU A 259 -9.08 14.06 22.06
CA LEU A 259 -9.22 14.10 20.61
C LEU A 259 -8.94 15.50 20.05
N ILE A 260 -7.93 15.62 19.19
CA ILE A 260 -7.54 16.87 18.52
C ILE A 260 -7.64 16.77 16.99
N SER A 261 -7.85 15.57 16.43
CA SER A 261 -8.08 15.39 14.99
C SER A 261 -9.01 14.22 14.69
N PHE A 262 -9.97 14.45 13.79
CA PHE A 262 -10.80 13.40 13.20
C PHE A 262 -10.90 13.57 11.68
N ILE A 263 -10.60 12.50 10.94
CA ILE A 263 -10.73 12.46 9.48
C ILE A 263 -11.66 11.30 9.10
N GLY A 264 -12.79 11.60 8.50
CA GLY A 264 -13.67 10.64 7.84
C GLY A 264 -13.70 10.89 6.33
N TRP A 265 -13.25 9.93 5.53
CA TRP A 265 -13.22 10.08 4.07
C TRP A 265 -13.68 8.82 3.33
N ASN A 266 -14.61 8.96 2.38
CA ASN A 266 -15.26 7.81 1.73
C ASN A 266 -15.87 6.86 2.78
N ILE A 267 -16.73 7.38 3.65
CA ILE A 267 -17.35 6.60 4.74
C ILE A 267 -18.87 6.55 4.60
N ASP A 268 -19.50 5.61 5.31
CA ASP A 268 -20.95 5.51 5.53
C ASP A 268 -21.61 6.90 5.68
N GLU A 269 -22.61 7.16 4.83
CA GLU A 269 -23.37 8.40 4.83
C GLU A 269 -24.14 8.68 6.12
N LYS A 270 -24.81 7.68 6.70
CA LYS A 270 -25.67 7.86 7.89
C LYS A 270 -24.81 8.25 9.09
N THR A 271 -23.81 7.45 9.40
CA THR A 271 -22.94 7.73 10.54
C THR A 271 -22.00 8.89 10.24
N GLY A 272 -21.53 9.04 9.00
CA GLY A 272 -20.70 10.16 8.59
C GLY A 272 -21.40 11.52 8.75
N LYS A 273 -22.70 11.64 8.46
CA LYS A 273 -23.48 12.85 8.74
C LYS A 273 -23.49 13.19 10.24
N ARG A 274 -23.69 12.19 11.11
CA ARG A 274 -23.64 12.35 12.56
C ARG A 274 -22.25 12.83 13.00
N LEU A 275 -21.20 12.15 12.58
CA LEU A 275 -19.82 12.48 12.94
C LEU A 275 -19.41 13.88 12.46
N ASN A 276 -19.87 14.30 11.28
CA ASN A 276 -19.66 15.68 10.81
C ASN A 276 -20.33 16.72 11.71
N ALA A 277 -21.54 16.44 12.22
CA ALA A 277 -22.23 17.32 13.15
C ALA A 277 -21.51 17.39 14.51
N GLU A 278 -21.07 16.24 15.03
CA GLU A 278 -20.28 16.15 16.27
C GLU A 278 -18.95 16.87 16.14
N LEU A 279 -18.25 16.72 15.00
CA LEU A 279 -16.99 17.40 14.73
C LEU A 279 -17.14 18.92 14.72
N LYS A 280 -18.21 19.43 14.10
CA LYS A 280 -18.55 20.87 14.10
C LYS A 280 -18.86 21.39 15.50
N GLN A 281 -19.39 20.56 16.39
CA GLN A 281 -19.65 20.94 17.78
C GLN A 281 -18.34 20.96 18.58
N LEU A 282 -17.50 19.92 18.47
CA LEU A 282 -16.19 19.86 19.11
C LEU A 282 -15.29 21.04 18.71
N ALA A 283 -15.33 21.44 17.44
CA ALA A 283 -14.56 22.59 16.94
C ALA A 283 -14.95 23.94 17.58
N LYS A 284 -16.12 24.03 18.24
CA LYS A 284 -16.52 25.21 19.02
C LYS A 284 -15.99 25.18 20.46
N GLU A 285 -15.69 23.99 20.96
CA GLU A 285 -15.31 23.75 22.37
C GLU A 285 -13.80 23.72 22.55
N LYS A 286 -13.05 23.27 21.54
CA LYS A 286 -11.59 23.23 21.56
C LYS A 286 -10.97 23.46 20.19
N GLN A 287 -9.71 23.87 20.18
CA GLN A 287 -8.91 23.96 18.96
C GLN A 287 -8.62 22.55 18.44
N LEU A 288 -8.94 22.31 17.17
CA LEU A 288 -8.65 21.06 16.47
C LEU A 288 -7.56 21.30 15.44
N ASP A 289 -6.72 20.28 15.23
CA ASP A 289 -5.90 20.18 14.03
C ASP A 289 -6.78 19.86 12.82
N TYR A 290 -6.14 19.71 11.65
CA TYR A 290 -6.85 19.34 10.42
C TYR A 290 -7.81 18.17 10.66
N SER A 291 -9.08 18.45 10.45
CA SER A 291 -10.18 17.52 10.69
C SER A 291 -11.24 17.74 9.62
N SER A 292 -11.77 16.65 9.08
CA SER A 292 -12.76 16.73 8.01
C SER A 292 -13.63 15.49 7.95
N VAL A 293 -14.88 15.68 7.52
CA VAL A 293 -15.75 14.58 7.09
C VAL A 293 -16.20 14.87 5.68
N SER A 294 -15.80 14.02 4.74
CA SER A 294 -16.05 14.26 3.32
C SER A 294 -16.26 12.96 2.55
N LYS A 295 -16.86 13.09 1.35
CA LYS A 295 -17.21 11.97 0.46
C LYS A 295 -18.05 10.91 1.18
N LEU A 296 -19.23 11.30 1.64
CA LEU A 296 -20.19 10.39 2.26
C LEU A 296 -20.79 9.45 1.21
N ARG A 297 -20.79 8.14 1.47
CA ARG A 297 -21.18 7.10 0.50
C ARG A 297 -22.28 6.21 1.07
N SER A 298 -23.21 5.80 0.20
CA SER A 298 -24.16 4.75 0.53
C SER A 298 -23.51 3.36 0.41
N PRO A 299 -24.00 2.33 1.10
CA PRO A 299 -23.51 0.96 0.93
C PRO A 299 -23.52 0.50 -0.54
N VAL A 300 -24.58 0.87 -1.28
CA VAL A 300 -24.72 0.57 -2.72
C VAL A 300 -23.56 1.17 -3.53
N TRP A 301 -23.10 2.38 -3.19
CA TRP A 301 -21.98 3.01 -3.88
C TRP A 301 -20.71 2.16 -3.77
N PHE A 302 -20.42 1.58 -2.60
CA PHE A 302 -19.24 0.70 -2.47
C PHE A 302 -19.36 -0.55 -3.34
N THR A 303 -20.54 -1.15 -3.45
CA THR A 303 -20.69 -2.36 -4.27
C THR A 303 -20.74 -2.09 -5.78
N THR A 304 -21.03 -0.85 -6.19
CA THR A 304 -21.32 -0.54 -7.60
C THR A 304 -20.40 0.50 -8.21
N GLU A 305 -19.73 1.34 -7.44
CA GLU A 305 -18.88 2.43 -7.93
C GLU A 305 -17.44 2.37 -7.38
N TYR A 306 -17.23 1.84 -6.17
CA TYR A 306 -15.88 1.73 -5.61
C TYR A 306 -15.02 0.79 -6.46
N GLY A 307 -13.79 1.21 -6.73
CA GLY A 307 -12.84 0.49 -7.57
C GLY A 307 -13.03 0.72 -9.07
N ILE A 308 -14.08 1.43 -9.49
CA ILE A 308 -14.20 1.86 -10.89
C ILE A 308 -13.18 2.98 -11.15
N PRO A 309 -12.34 2.89 -12.20
CA PRO A 309 -11.21 3.81 -12.39
C PRO A 309 -11.60 5.27 -12.64
N PHE A 310 -12.86 5.53 -12.97
CA PHE A 310 -13.37 6.84 -13.39
C PHE A 310 -13.90 7.71 -12.25
N GLU A 311 -13.69 7.33 -10.98
CA GLU A 311 -14.28 8.02 -9.84
C GLU A 311 -13.78 9.48 -9.66
N ASN A 312 -12.60 9.79 -10.19
CA ASN A 312 -11.94 11.10 -10.05
C ASN A 312 -12.10 12.01 -11.27
N TRP A 313 -12.75 11.53 -12.34
CA TRP A 313 -12.99 12.30 -13.57
C TRP A 313 -14.00 13.42 -13.37
N GLU A 314 -14.03 14.38 -14.32
CA GLU A 314 -15.08 15.39 -14.35
C GLU A 314 -16.48 14.76 -14.51
N SER A 315 -17.47 15.34 -13.84
CA SER A 315 -18.78 14.70 -13.63
C SER A 315 -19.55 14.29 -14.90
N LYS A 316 -19.31 14.91 -16.07
CA LYS A 316 -19.96 14.51 -17.33
C LYS A 316 -19.26 13.31 -17.97
N ASN A 317 -17.94 13.37 -18.14
CA ASN A 317 -17.14 12.29 -18.72
C ASN A 317 -17.12 11.07 -17.78
N ALA A 318 -16.95 11.29 -16.47
CA ALA A 318 -17.01 10.24 -15.44
C ALA A 318 -18.28 9.40 -15.55
N LYS A 319 -19.45 10.04 -15.71
CA LYS A 319 -20.74 9.35 -15.84
C LYS A 319 -20.83 8.51 -17.10
N ILE A 320 -20.32 9.02 -18.23
CA ILE A 320 -20.36 8.30 -19.51
C ILE A 320 -19.42 7.09 -19.43
N ALA A 321 -18.17 7.31 -18.99
CA ALA A 321 -17.16 6.26 -18.84
C ALA A 321 -17.63 5.17 -17.86
N THR A 322 -18.12 5.54 -16.69
CA THR A 322 -18.65 4.60 -15.68
C THR A 322 -19.82 3.78 -16.22
N LYS A 323 -20.78 4.42 -16.92
CA LYS A 323 -21.92 3.71 -17.51
C LYS A 323 -21.48 2.70 -18.56
N ALA A 324 -20.53 3.09 -19.41
CA ALA A 324 -19.99 2.24 -20.44
C ALA A 324 -19.21 1.06 -19.85
N TYR A 325 -18.34 1.32 -18.88
CA TYR A 325 -17.62 0.29 -18.13
C TYR A 325 -18.55 -0.75 -17.52
N LYS A 326 -19.62 -0.32 -16.85
CA LYS A 326 -20.60 -1.25 -16.26
C LYS A 326 -21.34 -2.08 -17.30
N ALA A 327 -21.64 -1.51 -18.46
CA ALA A 327 -22.25 -2.24 -19.56
C ALA A 327 -21.29 -3.30 -20.12
N VAL A 328 -20.05 -2.90 -20.38
CA VAL A 328 -18.97 -3.75 -20.89
C VAL A 328 -18.63 -4.87 -19.92
N LEU A 329 -18.54 -4.57 -18.62
CA LEU A 329 -18.33 -5.57 -17.56
C LEU A 329 -19.41 -6.65 -17.60
N LYS A 330 -20.69 -6.25 -17.75
CA LYS A 330 -21.82 -7.18 -17.85
C LYS A 330 -21.75 -8.06 -19.10
N ASP A 331 -21.26 -7.50 -20.21
CA ASP A 331 -21.12 -8.23 -21.47
C ASP A 331 -19.94 -9.21 -21.40
N ILE A 332 -18.79 -8.78 -20.86
CA ILE A 332 -17.58 -9.62 -20.69
C ILE A 332 -17.83 -10.79 -19.74
N VAL A 333 -18.53 -10.58 -18.62
CA VAL A 333 -18.89 -11.67 -17.70
C VAL A 333 -19.74 -12.75 -18.39
N LYS A 334 -20.49 -12.39 -19.44
CA LYS A 334 -21.35 -13.31 -20.21
C LYS A 334 -20.73 -13.82 -21.50
N ALA A 335 -19.57 -13.28 -21.89
CA ALA A 335 -18.89 -13.65 -23.10
C ALA A 335 -18.49 -15.14 -23.06
N LYS A 336 -18.60 -15.80 -24.20
CA LYS A 336 -18.25 -17.21 -24.41
C LYS A 336 -17.00 -17.36 -25.26
N THR A 337 -16.56 -16.30 -25.92
CA THR A 337 -15.39 -16.30 -26.79
C THR A 337 -14.49 -15.10 -26.53
N GLU A 338 -13.19 -15.27 -26.79
CA GLU A 338 -12.22 -14.17 -26.70
C GLU A 338 -12.59 -13.01 -27.62
N GLN A 339 -13.13 -13.32 -28.81
CA GLN A 339 -13.56 -12.30 -29.77
C GLN A 339 -14.70 -11.43 -29.26
N GLU A 340 -15.65 -11.99 -28.51
CA GLU A 340 -16.71 -11.21 -27.85
C GLU A 340 -16.13 -10.27 -26.80
N VAL A 341 -15.15 -10.73 -26.00
CA VAL A 341 -14.46 -9.89 -25.01
C VAL A 341 -13.70 -8.75 -25.71
N LYS A 342 -12.93 -9.08 -26.75
CA LYS A 342 -12.21 -8.09 -27.55
C LYS A 342 -13.17 -7.02 -28.08
N LEU A 343 -14.26 -7.41 -28.75
CA LEU A 343 -15.24 -6.46 -29.30
C LEU A 343 -15.84 -5.55 -28.22
N SER A 344 -16.15 -6.08 -27.03
CA SER A 344 -16.66 -5.26 -25.92
C SER A 344 -15.62 -4.24 -25.43
N ILE A 345 -14.34 -4.62 -25.37
CA ILE A 345 -13.23 -3.71 -25.03
C ILE A 345 -13.03 -2.65 -26.12
N GLU A 346 -13.04 -3.04 -27.40
CA GLU A 346 -12.89 -2.12 -28.53
C GLU A 346 -14.02 -1.07 -28.56
N GLN A 347 -15.27 -1.49 -28.30
CA GLN A 347 -16.42 -0.58 -28.18
C GLN A 347 -16.27 0.38 -27.00
N PHE A 348 -15.71 -0.08 -25.89
CA PHE A 348 -15.43 0.75 -24.73
C PHE A 348 -14.40 1.84 -25.07
N ILE A 349 -13.27 1.45 -25.67
CA ILE A 349 -12.19 2.37 -26.06
C ILE A 349 -12.71 3.38 -27.09
N ALA A 350 -13.41 2.92 -28.12
CA ALA A 350 -13.98 3.79 -29.14
C ALA A 350 -14.92 4.84 -28.53
N LEU A 351 -15.70 4.50 -27.50
CA LEU A 351 -16.52 5.49 -26.80
C LEU A 351 -15.65 6.50 -26.04
N ILE A 352 -14.64 6.04 -25.29
CA ILE A 352 -13.75 6.92 -24.52
C ILE A 352 -13.03 7.91 -25.46
N ASN A 353 -12.55 7.45 -26.62
CA ASN A 353 -11.93 8.28 -27.65
C ASN A 353 -12.82 9.47 -28.11
N THR A 354 -14.15 9.31 -28.07
CA THR A 354 -15.07 10.41 -28.44
C THR A 354 -15.28 11.47 -27.37
N LEU A 355 -14.83 11.24 -26.14
CA LEU A 355 -15.04 12.17 -25.04
C LEU A 355 -14.12 13.38 -25.18
N PRO A 356 -14.66 14.62 -25.06
CA PRO A 356 -13.86 15.81 -25.18
C PRO A 356 -13.00 16.02 -23.92
N ASN A 357 -11.82 16.62 -24.10
CA ASN A 357 -10.95 17.13 -23.05
C ASN A 357 -10.51 16.08 -22.01
N ILE A 358 -10.23 14.84 -22.43
CA ILE A 358 -9.65 13.81 -21.54
C ILE A 358 -8.17 14.13 -21.26
N GLU A 359 -7.82 14.24 -19.98
CA GLU A 359 -6.44 14.44 -19.51
C GLU A 359 -5.59 13.16 -19.54
N THR A 360 -4.27 13.28 -19.48
CA THR A 360 -3.35 12.12 -19.49
C THR A 360 -3.64 11.12 -18.38
N SER A 361 -3.96 11.58 -17.17
CA SER A 361 -4.37 10.73 -16.05
C SER A 361 -5.65 9.95 -16.33
N GLU A 362 -6.65 10.59 -16.95
CA GLU A 362 -7.90 9.94 -17.34
C GLU A 362 -7.66 8.85 -18.43
N ARG A 363 -6.66 9.04 -19.29
CA ARG A 363 -6.26 7.99 -20.25
C ARG A 363 -5.66 6.77 -19.56
N GLU A 364 -4.85 6.99 -18.52
CA GLU A 364 -4.29 5.91 -17.70
C GLU A 364 -5.39 5.13 -16.95
N ASP A 365 -6.41 5.83 -16.44
CA ASP A 365 -7.58 5.21 -15.82
C ASP A 365 -8.32 4.27 -16.78
N THR A 366 -8.31 4.58 -18.09
CA THR A 366 -8.89 3.72 -19.13
C THR A 366 -8.10 2.41 -19.28
N GLY A 367 -6.76 2.48 -19.21
CA GLY A 367 -5.91 1.28 -19.18
C GLY A 367 -6.17 0.41 -17.95
N ILE A 368 -6.33 1.03 -16.77
CA ILE A 368 -6.69 0.31 -15.54
C ILE A 368 -8.07 -0.36 -15.68
N ALA A 369 -9.03 0.31 -16.31
CA ALA A 369 -10.35 -0.26 -16.55
C ALA A 369 -10.29 -1.52 -17.43
N ILE A 370 -9.45 -1.53 -18.45
CA ILE A 370 -9.29 -2.70 -19.33
C ILE A 370 -8.71 -3.89 -18.55
N HIS A 371 -7.69 -3.66 -17.72
CA HIS A 371 -7.17 -4.72 -16.84
C HIS A 371 -8.27 -5.34 -15.97
N GLN A 372 -9.08 -4.50 -15.30
CA GLN A 372 -10.17 -4.96 -14.45
C GLN A 372 -11.28 -5.71 -15.23
N LEU A 373 -11.61 -5.23 -16.43
CA LEU A 373 -12.61 -5.86 -17.29
C LEU A 373 -12.16 -7.27 -17.71
N VAL A 374 -10.88 -7.43 -18.05
CA VAL A 374 -10.29 -8.71 -18.44
C VAL A 374 -10.23 -9.67 -17.25
N GLU A 375 -9.84 -9.19 -16.06
CA GLU A 375 -9.86 -9.99 -14.83
C GLU A 375 -11.26 -10.50 -14.46
N ALA A 376 -12.31 -9.77 -14.85
CA ALA A 376 -13.70 -10.17 -14.62
C ALA A 376 -14.23 -11.18 -15.66
N SER A 377 -13.47 -11.47 -16.72
CA SER A 377 -13.87 -12.45 -17.71
C SER A 377 -13.84 -13.87 -17.12
N THR A 378 -14.76 -14.73 -17.59
CA THR A 378 -14.69 -16.17 -17.30
C THR A 378 -13.69 -16.90 -18.20
N LEU A 379 -13.16 -16.20 -19.21
CA LEU A 379 -12.15 -16.69 -20.14
C LEU A 379 -10.76 -16.28 -19.65
N GLU A 380 -9.78 -17.15 -19.82
CA GLU A 380 -8.38 -16.85 -19.53
C GLU A 380 -7.81 -15.99 -20.66
N ILE A 381 -7.70 -14.69 -20.42
CA ILE A 381 -7.19 -13.71 -21.37
C ILE A 381 -5.92 -13.09 -20.78
N ASP A 382 -4.84 -13.13 -21.56
CA ASP A 382 -3.58 -12.51 -21.21
C ASP A 382 -3.73 -10.97 -21.14
N GLN A 383 -3.24 -10.39 -20.04
CA GLN A 383 -3.26 -8.96 -19.80
C GLN A 383 -2.44 -8.18 -20.83
N ASP A 384 -1.29 -8.71 -21.26
CA ASP A 384 -0.45 -8.07 -22.28
C ASP A 384 -1.17 -8.00 -23.63
N LYS A 385 -2.00 -9.01 -23.91
CA LYS A 385 -2.83 -9.07 -25.12
C LYS A 385 -3.95 -8.03 -25.08
N ALA A 386 -4.61 -7.88 -23.93
CA ALA A 386 -5.63 -6.85 -23.76
C ALA A 386 -5.07 -5.42 -23.85
N ILE A 387 -3.87 -5.20 -23.33
CA ILE A 387 -3.16 -3.92 -23.48
C ILE A 387 -2.75 -3.68 -24.93
N THR A 388 -2.39 -4.72 -25.67
CA THR A 388 -2.15 -4.58 -27.12
C THR A 388 -3.41 -4.07 -27.84
N TRP A 389 -4.60 -4.60 -27.52
CA TRP A 389 -5.86 -4.10 -28.09
C TRP A 389 -6.12 -2.63 -27.72
N PHE A 390 -5.79 -2.24 -26.49
CA PHE A 390 -5.88 -0.85 -26.05
C PHE A 390 -4.94 0.07 -26.86
N ASP A 391 -3.68 -0.32 -26.98
CA ASP A 391 -2.64 0.45 -27.66
C ASP A 391 -2.91 0.58 -29.17
N GLU A 392 -3.54 -0.43 -29.80
CA GLU A 392 -3.95 -0.40 -31.21
C GLU A 392 -5.08 0.60 -31.49
N MET A 393 -5.94 0.88 -30.51
CA MET A 393 -7.18 1.65 -30.71
C MET A 393 -7.21 3.03 -30.07
N ARG A 394 -6.36 3.30 -29.07
CA ARG A 394 -6.31 4.62 -28.44
C ARG A 394 -5.89 5.68 -29.47
N ASP A 395 -6.63 6.77 -29.56
CA ASP A 395 -6.38 7.86 -30.53
C ASP A 395 -6.08 9.22 -29.86
N PHE A 396 -5.98 9.22 -28.53
CA PHE A 396 -5.84 10.40 -27.70
C PHE A 396 -4.40 10.76 -27.36
#